data_AF-A0A1C5Q4F6-F1
#
_entry.id   AF-A0A1C5Q4F6-F1
#
_cell.length_a   1.000
_cell.length_b   1.000
_cell.length_c   1.000
_cell.angle_alpha   90.00
_cell.angle_beta   90.00
_cell.angle_gamma   90.00
#
_symmetry.space_group_name_H-M   'P 1'
#
loop_
_entity.id
_entity.type
_entity.pdbx_description
1 polymer ?
#
loop_
_entity_poly.entity_id
_entity_poly.type
_entity_poly.pdbx_seq_one_letter_code
_entity_poly.pdbx_strand_id
1 'polypeptide(L)' 'MRKKTEALVISFGTTTEAMKMERHCEKEGLPGRLIPIPREITAGCGMAWKAKPTEKELLQQAMLGAAIRWEGMYTLEL' A
#
# COMPACT_ATOMS: atom_id res chain seq x y z
N MET A 1 25.40 -1.48 10.48
CA MET A 1 24.34 -0.47 10.68
C MET A 1 23.19 -0.79 9.73
N ARG A 2 22.03 -1.25 10.23
CA ARG A 2 20.86 -1.52 9.39
C ARG A 2 20.25 -0.17 9.03
N LYS A 3 20.30 0.21 7.74
CA LYS A 3 19.60 1.39 7.24
C LYS A 3 18.09 1.11 7.34
N LYS A 4 17.42 1.74 8.30
CA LYS A 4 15.97 1.88 8.26
C LYS A 4 15.63 2.47 6.90
N THR A 5 14.85 1.73 6.11
CA THR A 5 14.51 2.18 4.77
C THR A 5 13.07 2.63 4.83
N GLU A 6 12.83 3.90 4.53
CA GLU A 6 11.47 4.42 4.42
C GLU A 6 10.67 3.55 3.46
N ALA A 7 9.48 3.17 3.87
CA ALA A 7 8.55 2.35 3.14
C ALA A 7 7.21 3.08 3.07
N LEU A 8 6.62 3.12 1.88
CA LEU A 8 5.26 3.56 1.70
C LEU A 8 4.32 2.45 2.17
N VAL A 9 3.38 2.79 3.04
CA VAL A 9 2.35 1.92 3.56
C VAL A 9 0.99 2.53 3.24
N ILE A 10 0.21 1.83 2.43
CA ILE A 10 -1.12 2.27 1.99
C ILE A 10 -2.15 1.43 2.73
N SER A 11 -2.98 2.03 3.56
CA SER A 11 -4.04 1.31 4.28
C SER A 11 -5.34 1.24 3.50
N PHE A 12 -6.12 0.18 3.73
CA PHE A 12 -7.43 0.00 3.10
C PHE A 12 -8.54 -0.10 4.16
N GLY A 13 -9.71 0.43 3.83
CA GLY A 13 -10.88 0.35 4.72
C GLY A 13 -11.52 -1.04 4.70
N THR A 14 -11.35 -1.77 3.60
CA THR A 14 -11.93 -3.12 3.43
C THR A 14 -10.91 -4.10 2.84
N THR A 15 -11.04 -5.38 3.20
CA THR A 15 -10.22 -6.45 2.61
C THR A 15 -10.44 -6.57 1.11
N THR A 16 -11.64 -6.24 0.62
CA THR A 16 -11.96 -6.21 -0.82
C THR A 16 -11.09 -5.22 -1.59
N GLU A 17 -10.87 -4.03 -1.04
CA GLU A 17 -9.99 -3.02 -1.66
C GLU A 17 -8.53 -3.44 -1.64
N ALA A 18 -8.07 -4.01 -0.53
CA ALA A 18 -6.74 -4.60 -0.42
C ALA A 18 -6.48 -5.69 -1.49
N MET A 19 -7.43 -6.60 -1.67
CA MET A 19 -7.37 -7.66 -2.69
C MET A 19 -7.47 -7.10 -4.12
N LYS A 20 -8.26 -6.04 -4.31
CA LYS A 20 -8.38 -5.35 -5.61
C LYS A 20 -7.04 -4.70 -5.98
N MET A 21 -6.36 -4.08 -5.01
CA MET A 21 -5.01 -3.55 -5.19
C MET A 21 -4.02 -4.64 -5.57
N GLU A 22 -4.02 -5.77 -4.85
CA GLU A 22 -3.12 -6.88 -5.15
C GLU A 22 -3.28 -7.37 -6.59
N ARG A 23 -4.50 -7.68 -7.01
CA ARG A 23 -4.79 -8.13 -8.39
C ARG A 23 -4.41 -7.08 -9.43
N HIS A 24 -4.64 -5.80 -9.15
CA HIS A 24 -4.30 -4.73 -10.07
C HIS A 24 -2.77 -4.59 -10.19
N CYS A 25 -2.06 -4.63 -9.07
CA CYS A 25 -0.60 -4.56 -9.07
C CYS A 25 0.03 -5.78 -9.74
N GLU A 26 -0.49 -6.98 -9.50
CA GLU A 26 -0.02 -8.20 -10.17
C GLU A 26 -0.24 -8.14 -11.68
N LYS A 27 -1.39 -7.63 -12.12
CA LYS A 27 -1.72 -7.49 -13.55
C LYS A 27 -0.85 -6.44 -14.26
N GLU A 28 -0.62 -5.30 -13.62
CA GLU A 28 0.15 -4.18 -14.19
C GLU A 28 1.66 -4.29 -13.89
N GLY A 29 2.09 -5.29 -13.12
CA GLY A 29 3.49 -5.45 -12.69
C GLY A 29 3.96 -4.34 -11.75
N LEU A 30 3.06 -3.75 -10.97
CA LEU A 30 3.37 -2.64 -10.07
C LEU A 30 4.17 -3.12 -8.85
N PRO A 31 5.10 -2.28 -8.36
CA PRO A 31 5.92 -2.63 -7.23
C PRO A 31 5.16 -2.60 -5.91
N GLY A 32 5.62 -3.45 -5.00
CA GLY A 32 5.10 -3.57 -3.65
C GLY A 32 4.43 -4.91 -3.40
N ARG A 33 3.81 -5.03 -2.23
CA ARG A 33 3.12 -6.25 -1.80
C ARG A 33 2.11 -5.95 -0.72
N LEU A 34 1.11 -6.82 -0.60
CA LEU A 34 0.17 -6.77 0.50
C LEU A 34 0.86 -7.28 1.78
N ILE A 35 0.73 -6.53 2.87
CA ILE A 35 1.25 -6.84 4.20
C ILE A 35 0.13 -6.69 5.24
N PRO A 36 0.22 -7.38 6.38
CA PRO A 36 -0.58 -7.02 7.55
C PRO A 36 -0.20 -5.60 7.99
N ILE A 37 -1.18 -4.86 8.51
CA ILE A 37 -0.97 -3.48 8.91
C ILE A 37 0.11 -3.37 10.02
N PRO A 38 1.09 -2.45 9.89
CA PRO A 38 2.07 -2.21 10.95
C PRO A 38 1.38 -1.71 12.21
N ARG A 39 1.93 -2.05 13.39
CA ARG A 39 1.40 -1.59 14.69
C ARG A 39 1.41 -0.07 14.87
N GLU A 40 2.17 0.65 14.06
CA GLU A 40 2.28 2.11 14.07
C GLU A 40 1.05 2.80 13.46
N ILE A 41 0.26 2.08 12.65
CA ILE A 41 -0.94 2.64 12.00
C ILE A 41 -2.14 1.72 12.20
N THR A 42 -3.34 2.30 12.15
CA THR A 42 -4.61 1.58 12.29
C THR A 42 -5.45 1.79 11.04
N ALA A 43 -6.06 0.74 10.53
CA ALA A 43 -6.94 0.77 9.37
C ALA A 43 -8.11 -0.19 9.56
N GLY A 44 -9.20 0.06 8.84
CA GLY A 44 -10.46 -0.67 8.99
C GLY A 44 -10.33 -2.18 8.77
N CYS A 45 -9.49 -2.63 7.84
CA CYS A 45 -9.38 -4.05 7.48
C CYS A 45 -8.13 -4.79 7.99
N GLY A 46 -7.20 -4.08 8.63
CA GLY A 46 -5.94 -4.67 9.11
C GLY A 46 -4.93 -5.06 8.01
N MET A 47 -5.17 -4.69 6.75
CA MET A 47 -4.27 -4.93 5.62
C MET A 47 -3.74 -3.62 5.04
N ALA A 48 -2.51 -3.65 4.55
CA ALA A 48 -1.87 -2.51 3.90
C ALA A 48 -0.98 -2.94 2.73
N TRP A 49 -0.73 -2.03 1.79
CA TRP A 49 0.22 -2.25 0.69
C TRP A 49 1.56 -1.61 1.04
N LYS A 50 2.64 -2.40 1.04
CA LYS A 50 4.01 -1.93 1.26
C LYS A 50 4.72 -1.75 -0.06
N ALA A 51 5.24 -0.56 -0.31
CA ALA A 51 6.05 -0.22 -1.48
C ALA A 51 7.17 0.76 -1.10
N LYS A 52 7.98 1.21 -2.06
CA LYS A 52 8.95 2.28 -1.80
C LYS A 52 8.27 3.65 -1.83
N PRO A 53 8.73 4.63 -1.06
CA PRO A 53 8.23 6.01 -1.11
C PRO A 53 8.35 6.64 -2.51
N THR A 54 9.39 6.27 -3.25
CA THR A 54 9.61 6.71 -4.64
C THR A 54 8.52 6.22 -5.61
N GLU A 55 7.76 5.19 -5.24
CA GLU A 55 6.70 4.59 -6.06
C GLU A 55 5.31 5.14 -5.70
N LYS A 56 5.24 6.10 -4.75
CA LYS A 56 3.98 6.66 -4.26
C LYS A 56 3.12 7.24 -5.38
N GLU A 57 3.69 8.08 -6.23
CA GLU A 57 2.95 8.72 -7.32
C GLU A 57 2.44 7.69 -8.33
N LEU A 58 3.28 6.72 -8.69
CA LEU A 58 2.91 5.61 -9.57
C LEU A 58 1.72 4.82 -9.01
N LEU A 59 1.80 4.40 -7.74
CA LEU A 59 0.74 3.63 -7.09
C LEU A 59 -0.52 4.47 -6.89
N GLN A 60 -0.40 5.75 -6.58
CA GLN A 60 -1.55 6.64 -6.46
C GLN A 60 -2.29 6.78 -7.79
N GLN A 61 -1.56 6.95 -8.90
CA GLN A 61 -2.17 7.00 -10.24
C GLN A 61 -2.81 5.67 -10.63
N ALA A 62 -2.16 4.55 -10.34
CA ALA A 62 -2.71 3.22 -10.58
C ALA A 62 -4.02 3.00 -9.79
N MET A 63 -4.04 3.34 -8.49
CA MET A 63 -5.23 3.23 -7.66
C MET A 63 -6.38 4.12 -8.16
N LEU A 64 -6.09 5.35 -8.59
CA LEU A 64 -7.07 6.25 -9.19
C LEU A 64 -7.64 5.66 -10.49
N GLY A 65 -6.77 5.18 -11.39
CA GLY A 65 -7.18 4.57 -12.66
C GLY A 65 -8.00 3.28 -12.48
N ALA A 66 -7.70 2.50 -11.44
CA ALA A 66 -8.43 1.28 -11.10
C ALA A 66 -9.65 1.52 -10.20
N ALA A 67 -9.94 2.76 -9.80
CA ALA A 67 -10.96 3.11 -8.80
C ALA A 67 -10.85 2.24 -7.53
N ILE A 68 -9.64 2.09 -7.01
CA ILE A 68 -9.35 1.46 -5.72
C ILE A 68 -9.38 2.58 -4.69
N ARG A 69 -10.18 2.44 -3.63
CA ARG A 69 -10.10 3.39 -2.50
C ARG A 69 -9.12 2.85 -1.48
N TRP A 70 -8.48 3.79 -0.79
CA TRP A 70 -7.57 3.57 0.32
C TRP A 70 -7.96 4.53 1.44
N GLU A 71 -7.62 4.18 2.68
CA GLU A 71 -7.89 5.04 3.84
C GLU A 71 -6.79 6.08 4.02
N GLY A 72 -5.53 5.68 3.83
CA GLY A 72 -4.39 6.55 4.06
C GLY A 72 -3.13 6.04 3.38
N MET A 73 -2.18 6.95 3.17
CA MET A 73 -0.84 6.64 2.70
C MET A 73 0.17 7.21 3.68
N TYR A 74 0.98 6.35 4.27
CA TYR A 74 1.94 6.68 5.30
C TYR A 74 3.34 6.31 4.82
N THR A 75 4.32 7.16 5.12
CA THR A 75 5.73 6.79 4.96
C THR A 75 6.25 6.39 6.32
N LEU A 76 6.60 5.12 6.49
CA LEU A 76 7.07 4.55 7.75
C LEU A 76 8.47 3.96 7.57
N GLU A 77 9.28 4.00 8.61
CA GLU A 77 10.59 3.35 8.62
C GLU A 77 10.46 1.87 9.02
N LEU A 78 10.34 0.97 8.03
CA LEU A 78 10.14 -0.48 8.22
C LEU A 78 11.40 -1.33 8.02
#